data_AF-A0A928DYJ5-F1
#
_entry.id   AF-A0A928DYJ5-F1
#
_cell.length_a   1.000
_cell.length_b   1.000
_cell.length_c   1.000
_cell.angle_alpha   90.00
_cell.angle_beta   90.00
_cell.angle_gamma   90.00
#
_symmetry.space_group_name_H-M   'P 1'
#
loop_
_entity.id
_entity.type
_entity.pdbx_description
1 polymer ?
#
loop_
_entity_poly.entity_id
_entity_poly.type
_entity_poly.pdbx_seq_one_letter_code
_entity_poly.pdbx_strand_id
1 'polypeptide(L)'
;MTNAKIFYGTVFPGSSAVFLARIVGEYSEVLKRSDLSSAFYSASLIDPIFPDRFTLIPGHENVSLDLETVFFNALRTDQSWDLDADGFNFRHIPDISEKPLFEESRRFYQLDYVFNLKDSSRLPARVIFRILTH
;
A
#
# COMPACT_ATOMS: atom_id res chain seq x y z
N MET A 1 -10.66 1.68 16.20
CA MET A 1 -10.92 1.31 14.79
C MET A 1 -9.69 1.74 14.01
N THR A 2 -9.04 0.87 13.27
CA THR A 2 -7.92 1.27 12.40
C THR A 2 -8.47 2.13 11.26
N ASN A 3 -8.20 3.44 11.27
CA ASN A 3 -8.54 4.31 10.16
C ASN A 3 -7.59 4.01 8.99
N ALA A 4 -8.01 3.13 8.08
CA ALA A 4 -7.27 2.88 6.86
C ALA A 4 -7.42 4.08 5.91
N LYS A 5 -6.30 4.63 5.44
CA LYS A 5 -6.31 5.68 4.41
C LYS A 5 -6.41 5.02 3.04
N ILE A 6 -7.40 5.42 2.24
CA ILE A 6 -7.64 4.89 0.88
C ILE A 6 -7.15 5.90 -0.15
N PHE A 7 -6.33 5.45 -1.09
CA PHE A 7 -5.87 6.20 -2.26
C PHE A 7 -6.43 5.56 -3.53
N TYR A 8 -6.59 6.37 -4.58
CA TYR A 8 -7.07 5.93 -5.88
C TYR A 8 -6.04 6.24 -6.95
N GLY A 9 -5.93 5.38 -7.96
CA GLY A 9 -5.01 5.57 -9.07
C GLY A 9 -5.40 4.72 -10.27
N THR A 10 -4.66 4.89 -11.36
CA THR A 10 -4.85 4.10 -12.57
C THR A 10 -3.52 3.62 -13.14
N VAL A 11 -3.54 2.48 -13.82
CA VAL A 11 -2.38 1.87 -14.46
C VAL A 11 -2.78 1.23 -15.79
N PHE A 12 -1.80 0.92 -16.64
CA PHE A 12 -2.04 0.09 -17.81
C PHE A 12 -1.99 -1.40 -17.46
N PRO A 13 -2.73 -2.26 -18.17
CA PRO A 13 -2.64 -3.70 -18.00
C PRO A 13 -1.19 -4.19 -18.15
N GLY A 14 -0.76 -5.09 -17.27
CA GLY A 14 0.59 -5.65 -17.24
C GLY A 14 1.69 -4.69 -16.79
N SER A 15 1.38 -3.45 -16.39
CA SER A 15 2.36 -2.51 -15.84
C SER A 15 2.46 -2.61 -14.31
N SER A 16 3.50 -2.01 -13.71
CA SER A 16 3.56 -1.78 -12.25
C SER A 16 3.39 -0.29 -11.96
N ALA A 17 3.28 0.07 -10.69
CA ALA A 17 3.15 1.45 -10.25
C ALA A 17 3.96 1.73 -8.98
N VAL A 18 4.25 3.00 -8.76
CA VAL A 18 4.87 3.49 -7.53
C VAL A 18 3.78 3.88 -6.55
N PHE A 19 3.72 3.21 -5.41
CA PHE A 19 2.79 3.49 -4.33
C PHE A 19 3.48 4.33 -3.27
N LEU A 20 3.01 5.56 -3.09
CA LEU A 20 3.54 6.50 -2.10
C LEU A 20 2.48 6.75 -1.03
N ALA A 21 2.89 6.76 0.24
CA ALA A 21 2.01 7.14 1.34
C ALA A 21 2.76 7.76 2.51
N ARG A 22 2.04 8.61 3.25
CA ARG A 22 2.42 8.95 4.62
C ARG A 22 1.76 7.96 5.58
N ILE A 23 2.58 7.18 6.25
CA ILE A 23 2.16 6.22 7.26
C ILE A 23 2.13 6.92 8.61
N VAL A 24 0.94 6.95 9.18
CA VAL A 24 0.66 7.55 10.49
C VAL A 24 0.07 6.50 11.43
N GLY A 25 0.29 6.69 12.72
CA GLY A 25 -0.31 5.88 13.77
C GLY A 25 -1.75 6.30 14.06
N GLU A 26 -2.33 5.66 15.08
CA GLU A 26 -3.71 5.89 15.51
C GLU A 26 -4.00 7.36 15.87
N TYR A 27 -3.01 8.10 16.37
CA TYR A 27 -3.16 9.49 16.79
C TYR A 27 -2.64 10.48 15.75
N SER A 28 -2.57 10.06 14.48
CA SER A 28 -2.08 10.85 13.34
C SER A 28 -0.61 11.27 13.44
N GLU A 29 0.15 10.68 14.35
CA GLU A 29 1.59 10.87 14.43
C GLU A 29 2.29 10.12 13.30
N VAL A 30 3.29 10.75 12.69
CA VAL A 30 4.10 10.14 11.65
C VAL A 30 4.93 9.03 12.26
N LEU A 31 4.71 7.80 11.82
CA LEU A 31 5.49 6.65 12.29
C LEU A 31 6.91 6.70 11.72
N LYS A 32 7.86 6.25 12.53
CA LYS A 32 9.26 6.06 12.15
C LYS A 32 9.57 4.58 12.01
N ARG A 33 10.68 4.26 11.35
CA ARG A 33 11.14 2.86 11.19
C ARG A 33 11.29 2.15 12.53
N SER A 34 11.72 2.88 13.56
CA SER A 34 11.89 2.38 14.92
C SER A 34 10.60 1.84 15.54
N ASP A 35 9.45 2.35 15.10
CA ASP A 35 8.13 2.05 15.66
C ASP A 35 7.52 0.79 15.06
N LEU A 36 8.05 0.33 13.92
CA LEU A 36 7.53 -0.78 13.12
C LEU A 36 8.28 -2.08 13.40
N SER A 37 7.53 -3.16 13.58
CA SER A 37 8.05 -4.52 13.72
C SER A 37 8.11 -5.24 12.37
N SER A 38 7.09 -5.06 11.54
CA SER A 38 6.97 -5.69 10.21
C SER A 38 6.00 -4.92 9.33
N ALA A 39 6.07 -5.14 8.02
CA ALA A 39 5.06 -4.70 7.08
C ALA A 39 4.77 -5.77 6.03
N PHE A 40 3.52 -5.82 5.60
CA PHE A 40 3.05 -6.77 4.59
C PHE A 40 2.15 -6.04 3.60
N TYR A 41 2.08 -6.57 2.38
CA TYR A 41 1.00 -6.20 1.47
C TYR A 41 0.26 -7.42 0.95
N SER A 42 -1.01 -7.22 0.63
CA SER A 42 -1.80 -8.16 -0.16
C SER A 42 -2.44 -7.43 -1.32
N ALA A 43 -2.55 -8.10 -2.47
CA ALA A 43 -3.29 -7.59 -3.59
C ALA A 43 -4.51 -8.45 -3.91
N SER A 44 -5.58 -7.80 -4.36
CA SER A 44 -6.83 -8.47 -4.68
C SER A 44 -7.54 -7.79 -5.85
N LEU A 45 -8.26 -8.58 -6.63
CA LEU A 45 -9.25 -8.12 -7.58
C LEU A 45 -10.55 -7.80 -6.81
N ILE A 46 -11.14 -6.64 -7.08
CA ILE A 46 -12.46 -6.27 -6.55
C ILE A 46 -13.54 -6.79 -7.50
N ASP A 47 -14.54 -7.48 -6.95
CA ASP A 47 -15.69 -7.93 -7.73
C ASP A 47 -16.49 -6.71 -8.25
N PRO A 48 -16.77 -6.63 -9.57
CA PRO A 48 -17.40 -5.46 -10.17
C PRO A 48 -18.88 -5.29 -9.79
N ILE A 49 -19.53 -6.34 -9.29
CA ILE A 49 -20.93 -6.35 -8.85
C ILE A 49 -21.00 -6.15 -7.34
N PHE A 50 -20.06 -6.76 -6.60
CA PHE A 50 -20.01 -6.74 -5.14
C PHE A 50 -18.68 -6.16 -4.64
N PRO A 51 -18.56 -4.83 -4.48
CA PRO A 51 -17.27 -4.16 -4.21
C PRO A 51 -16.65 -4.45 -2.83
N ASP A 52 -17.36 -5.21 -1.99
CA ASP A 52 -16.90 -5.75 -0.71
C ASP A 52 -16.34 -7.18 -0.84
N ARG A 53 -16.43 -7.79 -2.03
CA ARG A 53 -15.83 -9.10 -2.33
C ARG A 53 -14.51 -8.92 -3.05
N PHE A 54 -13.53 -9.67 -2.58
CA PHE A 54 -12.15 -9.60 -3.05
C PHE A 54 -11.68 -11.01 -3.44
N THR A 55 -10.98 -11.12 -4.56
CA THR A 55 -10.26 -12.32 -4.95
C THR A 55 -8.77 -12.03 -4.84
N LEU A 56 -8.06 -12.78 -3.99
CA LEU A 56 -6.62 -12.64 -3.82
C LEU A 56 -5.87 -12.94 -5.13
N ILE A 57 -4.80 -12.20 -5.37
CA ILE A 57 -3.98 -12.38 -6.56
C ILE A 57 -2.79 -13.28 -6.20
N PRO A 58 -2.64 -14.43 -6.88
CA PRO A 58 -1.59 -15.40 -6.58
C PRO A 58 -0.19 -14.80 -6.57
N GLY A 59 0.56 -15.01 -5.50
CA GLY A 59 1.92 -14.50 -5.35
C GLY A 59 1.98 -13.06 -4.80
N HIS A 60 0.83 -12.42 -4.61
CA HIS A 60 0.69 -11.14 -3.94
C HIS A 60 -0.15 -11.27 -2.67
N GLU A 61 -0.16 -12.43 -2.01
CA GLU A 61 -0.84 -12.64 -0.74
C GLU A 61 0.13 -12.55 0.44
N ASN A 62 -0.14 -11.65 1.38
CA ASN A 62 0.64 -11.48 2.61
C ASN A 62 2.16 -11.42 2.38
N VAL A 63 2.57 -10.69 1.36
CA VAL A 63 3.98 -10.56 0.97
C VAL A 63 4.68 -9.64 1.96
N SER A 64 5.73 -10.17 2.60
CA SER A 64 6.56 -9.42 3.54
C SER A 64 7.35 -8.33 2.82
N LEU A 65 7.39 -7.13 3.39
CA LEU A 65 8.15 -6.00 2.88
C LEU A 65 9.39 -5.77 3.72
N ASP A 66 10.52 -5.50 3.05
CA ASP A 66 11.72 -5.03 3.73
C ASP A 66 11.57 -3.54 4.08
N LEU A 67 11.32 -3.28 5.35
CA LEU A 67 11.13 -1.93 5.88
C LEU A 67 12.32 -0.99 5.65
N GLU A 68 13.56 -1.48 5.52
CA GLU A 68 14.70 -0.62 5.19
C GLU A 68 14.63 -0.08 3.75
N THR A 69 13.95 -0.79 2.86
CA THR A 69 13.82 -0.42 1.45
C THR A 69 12.57 0.43 1.19
N VAL A 70 11.47 0.14 1.90
CA VAL A 70 10.17 0.77 1.63
C VAL A 70 9.83 1.92 2.56
N PHE A 71 10.52 2.07 3.69
CA PHE A 71 10.18 3.05 4.72
C PHE A 71 11.33 4.03 5.00
N PHE A 72 11.01 5.32 5.01
CA PHE A 72 11.96 6.39 5.28
C PHE A 72 11.79 6.94 6.70
N ASN A 73 12.90 7.21 7.39
CA ASN A 73 12.87 7.79 8.74
C ASN A 73 12.44 9.26 8.76
N ALA A 74 12.61 9.96 7.64
CA ALA A 74 12.18 11.34 7.46
C ALA A 74 11.16 11.40 6.32
N LEU A 75 10.23 12.36 6.41
CA LEU A 75 9.33 12.64 5.31
C LEU A 75 10.12 13.15 4.10
N ARG A 76 9.69 12.70 2.93
CA ARG A 76 10.25 13.03 1.63
C ARG A 76 9.20 13.72 0.79
N THR A 77 9.62 14.74 0.07
CA THR A 77 8.81 15.46 -0.92
C THR A 77 9.41 15.34 -2.32
N ASP A 78 10.59 14.73 -2.44
CA ASP A 78 11.16 14.38 -3.72
C ASP A 78 10.44 13.15 -4.28
N GLN A 79 10.30 13.06 -5.61
CA GLN A 79 9.37 12.19 -6.35
C GLN A 79 8.01 12.83 -6.64
N SER A 80 7.19 12.17 -7.47
CA SER A 80 5.85 12.61 -7.93
C SER A 80 4.78 12.70 -6.82
N TRP A 81 5.16 13.01 -5.57
CA TRP A 81 4.21 13.31 -4.51
C TRP A 81 3.57 14.66 -4.76
N ASP A 82 2.27 14.66 -5.01
CA ASP A 82 1.48 15.83 -5.37
C ASP A 82 0.29 16.06 -4.42
N LEU A 83 0.17 15.26 -3.35
CA LEU A 83 -0.96 15.33 -2.43
C LEU A 83 -0.89 16.52 -1.47
N ASP A 84 0.31 16.87 -1.00
CA ASP A 84 0.52 17.97 -0.05
C ASP A 84 2.02 18.37 0.05
N ALA A 85 2.30 19.38 0.88
CA ALA A 85 3.64 19.88 1.11
C ALA A 85 4.45 19.11 2.17
N ASP A 86 3.83 18.29 3.03
CA ASP A 86 4.58 17.60 4.10
C ASP A 86 5.23 16.29 3.62
N GLY A 87 4.71 15.67 2.56
CA GLY A 87 5.38 14.53 1.92
C GLY A 87 4.98 13.15 2.45
N PHE A 88 5.81 12.15 2.14
CA PHE A 88 5.59 10.72 2.41
C PHE A 88 6.78 10.08 3.13
N ASN A 89 6.56 8.96 3.80
CA ASN A 89 7.61 8.13 4.41
C ASN A 89 7.55 6.67 3.94
N PHE A 90 6.62 6.32 3.05
CA PHE A 90 6.50 4.99 2.48
C PHE A 90 6.49 5.04 0.96
N ARG A 91 7.28 4.17 0.35
CA ARG A 91 7.34 3.93 -1.10
C ARG A 91 7.46 2.44 -1.37
N HIS A 92 6.60 1.91 -2.22
CA HIS A 92 6.71 0.54 -2.70
C HIS A 92 6.41 0.45 -4.19
N ILE A 93 7.14 -0.43 -4.89
CA ILE A 93 6.89 -0.80 -6.27
C ILE A 93 6.75 -2.32 -6.26
N PRO A 94 5.53 -2.88 -6.40
CA PRO A 94 5.35 -4.32 -6.49
C PRO A 94 6.19 -4.89 -7.62
N ASP A 95 6.99 -5.90 -7.30
CA ASP A 95 7.67 -6.70 -8.30
C ASP A 95 6.62 -7.58 -8.99
N ILE A 96 6.52 -7.41 -10.31
CA ILE A 96 5.58 -8.13 -11.16
C ILE A 96 6.30 -8.99 -12.21
N SER A 97 7.61 -9.16 -12.09
CA SER A 97 8.43 -9.85 -13.09
C SER A 97 8.10 -11.34 -13.20
N GLU A 98 7.79 -11.99 -12.08
CA GLU A 98 7.43 -13.41 -12.02
C GLU A 98 5.95 -13.66 -11.71
N LYS A 99 5.32 -12.75 -10.97
CA LYS A 99 3.92 -12.82 -10.54
C LYS A 99 3.24 -11.56 -11.04
N PRO A 100 2.45 -11.62 -12.14
CA PRO A 100 1.82 -10.42 -12.64
C PRO A 100 0.65 -10.01 -11.73
N LEU A 101 0.41 -8.69 -11.63
CA LEU A 101 -0.58 -8.12 -10.72
C LEU A 101 -1.78 -7.51 -11.45
N PHE A 102 -1.53 -6.57 -12.35
CA PHE A 102 -2.57 -5.78 -13.04
C PHE A 102 -2.87 -6.34 -14.44
N GLU A 103 -3.15 -7.63 -14.56
CA GLU A 103 -3.24 -8.30 -15.88
C GLU A 103 -4.45 -7.88 -16.73
N GLU A 104 -5.61 -7.72 -16.11
CA GLU A 104 -6.86 -7.47 -16.83
C GLU A 104 -7.12 -5.98 -16.98
N SER A 105 -7.49 -5.53 -18.18
CA SER A 105 -8.01 -4.18 -18.42
C SER A 105 -9.38 -3.96 -17.81
N ARG A 106 -9.71 -2.72 -17.43
CA ARG A 106 -11.02 -2.30 -16.91
C ARG A 106 -11.44 -3.07 -15.67
N ARG A 107 -10.50 -3.30 -14.77
CA ARG A 107 -10.68 -3.97 -13.48
C ARG A 107 -10.21 -3.10 -12.34
N PHE A 108 -10.90 -3.24 -11.21
CA PHE A 108 -10.50 -2.61 -9.96
C PHE A 108 -9.68 -3.59 -9.13
N TYR A 109 -8.50 -3.14 -8.74
CA TYR A 109 -7.58 -3.84 -7.87
C TYR A 109 -7.48 -3.12 -6.54
N GLN A 110 -7.24 -3.86 -5.46
CA GLN A 110 -6.94 -3.32 -4.15
C GLN A 110 -5.58 -3.83 -3.71
N LEU A 111 -4.68 -2.91 -3.34
CA LEU A 111 -3.46 -3.22 -2.62
C LEU A 111 -3.63 -2.75 -1.18
N ASP A 112 -3.53 -3.67 -0.26
CA ASP A 112 -3.69 -3.43 1.17
C ASP A 112 -2.35 -3.62 1.86
N TYR A 113 -1.85 -2.54 2.48
CA TYR A 113 -0.60 -2.51 3.21
C TYR A 113 -0.88 -2.43 4.71
N VAL A 114 -0.30 -3.37 5.46
CA VAL A 114 -0.41 -3.45 6.92
C VAL A 114 0.96 -3.27 7.54
N PHE A 115 1.08 -2.33 8.46
CA PHE A 115 2.30 -2.02 9.20
C PHE A 115 2.09 -2.36 10.67
N ASN A 116 2.71 -3.44 11.11
CA ASN A 116 2.64 -3.85 12.51
C ASN A 116 3.60 -3.01 13.33
N LEU A 117 3.11 -2.56 14.48
CA LEU A 117 3.90 -1.78 15.42
C LEU A 117 4.72 -2.71 16.32
N LYS A 118 5.82 -2.20 16.87
CA LYS A 118 6.56 -2.90 17.94
C LYS A 118 5.80 -2.88 19.25
N ASP A 119 5.07 -1.79 19.51
CA ASP A 119 4.12 -1.71 20.61
C ASP A 119 2.84 -2.44 20.23
N SER A 120 2.71 -3.68 20.69
CA SER A 120 1.57 -4.55 20.40
C SER A 120 0.27 -4.11 21.08
N SER A 121 0.30 -3.13 21.99
CA SER A 121 -0.92 -2.56 22.57
C SER A 121 -1.67 -1.65 21.60
N ARG A 122 -1.00 -1.23 20.53
CA ARG A 122 -1.51 -0.31 19.52
C ARG A 122 -1.95 -1.05 18.27
N LEU A 123 -2.98 -0.53 17.60
CA LEU A 123 -3.46 -1.11 16.35
C LEU A 123 -2.44 -0.93 15.22
N PRO A 124 -2.30 -1.90 14.30
CA PRO A 124 -1.49 -1.73 13.10
C PRO A 124 -1.93 -0.52 12.29
N ALA A 125 -0.98 0.18 11.66
CA ALA A 125 -1.32 1.18 10.65
C ALA A 125 -1.67 0.47 9.33
N ARG A 126 -2.64 1.02 8.59
CA ARG A 126 -3.13 0.42 7.34
C ARG A 126 -3.31 1.45 6.25
N VAL A 127 -2.85 1.14 5.04
CA VAL A 127 -3.03 1.97 3.84
C VAL A 127 -3.53 1.11 2.71
N ILE A 128 -4.54 1.61 2.00
CA ILE A 128 -5.17 0.90 0.89
C ILE A 128 -5.02 1.73 -0.37
N PHE A 129 -4.63 1.10 -1.47
CA PHE A 129 -4.66 1.69 -2.80
C PHE A 129 -5.68 0.95 -3.66
N ARG A 130 -6.58 1.68 -4.30
CA ARG A 130 -7.56 1.16 -5.25
C ARG A 130 -7.18 1.61 -6.65
N ILE A 131 -6.84 0.65 -7.49
CA ILE A 131 -6.26 0.89 -8.81
C ILE A 131 -7.20 0.40 -9.90
N LEU A 132 -7.53 1.28 -10.84
CA LEU A 132 -8.24 0.91 -12.05
C LEU A 132 -7.23 0.66 -13.18
N THR A 133 -7.35 -0.49 -13.86
CA THR A 133 -6.62 -0.74 -15.10
C THR A 133 -7.37 -0.15 -16.30
N HIS A 134 -6.66 0.54 -17.20
CA HIS A 134 -7.25 1.11 -18.43
C HIS A 134 -7.43 0.10 -19.57
#